data_AF-A0A6P2AMZ4-F1
#
_entry.id   AF-A0A6P2AMZ4-F1
#
_cell.length_a   1.000
_cell.length_b   1.000
_cell.length_c   1.000
_cell.angle_alpha   90.00
_cell.angle_beta   90.00
_cell.angle_gamma   90.00
#
_symmetry.space_group_name_H-M   'P 1'
#
loop_
_entity.id
_entity.type
_entity.pdbx_description
1 polymer ?
#
loop_
_entity_poly.entity_id
_entity_poly.type
_entity_poly.pdbx_seq_one_letter_code
_entity_poly.pdbx_strand_id
1 'polypeptide(L)'
;MCEKDERIMMRHLAKIAALLGLLVATNAATLNLASPSASSVTTTTLSNSIVVSTGSSMPAGTTSLRSDDEHLDVDAFDDDMFDEEFLRDEDGITLSPEQINELIDIARQIDERLARRLRQACDADPDEFVRLLQESGRRVIALAQLKERDPRLYQLKLSEWHSEAEINRKSMQLAAAIRAEDDARISSLQEELTQNVRIHAALTLASRGEYLRRLKEHVERLQDELDRDASNLEETVEQRLSEVVARAEAMAAGDRAARRSR
;
A
#
# COMPACT_ATOMS: atom_id res chain seq x y z
N MET A 1 2.83 32.08 36.84
CA MET A 1 3.27 32.01 35.44
C MET A 1 3.19 33.41 34.86
N CYS A 2 4.28 33.90 34.27
CA CYS A 2 4.36 35.28 33.79
C CYS A 2 3.71 35.35 32.40
N GLU A 3 2.99 36.43 32.10
CA GLU A 3 2.36 36.69 30.78
C GLU A 3 3.37 36.61 29.60
N LYS A 4 4.66 36.70 29.92
CA LYS A 4 5.78 36.53 28.99
C LYS A 4 6.00 35.07 28.58
N ASP A 5 5.80 34.11 29.48
CA ASP A 5 5.99 32.68 29.22
C ASP A 5 4.89 32.13 28.31
N GLU A 6 3.66 32.63 28.45
CA GLU A 6 2.51 32.24 27.63
C GLU A 6 2.69 32.66 26.17
N ARG A 7 3.25 33.86 25.91
CA ARG A 7 3.55 34.33 24.56
C ARG A 7 4.68 33.55 23.88
N ILE A 8 5.67 33.09 24.66
CA ILE A 8 6.76 32.26 24.14
C ILE A 8 6.19 30.89 23.75
N MET A 9 5.43 30.26 24.64
CA MET A 9 4.78 28.96 24.39
C MET A 9 3.87 28.99 23.15
N MET A 10 3.05 30.04 22.98
CA MET A 10 2.17 30.19 21.82
C MET A 10 2.93 30.38 20.51
N ARG A 11 4.11 31.04 20.53
CA ARG A 11 4.97 31.13 19.34
C ARG A 11 5.60 29.79 18.97
N HIS A 12 5.98 28.97 19.95
CA HIS A 12 6.51 27.63 19.67
C HIS A 12 5.41 26.69 19.17
N LEU A 13 4.21 26.73 19.74
CA LEU A 13 3.04 25.98 19.27
C LEU A 13 2.68 26.33 17.83
N ALA A 14 2.66 27.62 17.47
CA ALA A 14 2.40 28.06 16.10
C ALA A 14 3.50 27.58 15.12
N LYS A 15 4.78 27.57 15.54
CA LYS A 15 5.88 27.04 14.73
C LYS A 15 5.78 25.53 14.52
N ILE A 16 5.41 24.78 15.56
CA ILE A 16 5.20 23.32 15.46
C ILE A 16 4.03 23.02 14.53
N ALA A 17 2.90 23.70 14.69
CA ALA A 17 1.74 23.54 13.82
C ALA A 17 2.06 23.88 12.36
N ALA A 18 2.86 24.92 12.12
CA ALA A 18 3.30 25.28 10.76
C ALA A 18 4.25 24.23 10.16
N LEU A 19 5.15 23.64 10.95
CA LEU A 19 6.04 22.57 10.48
C LEU A 19 5.28 21.28 10.18
N LEU A 20 4.30 20.92 11.02
CA LEU A 20 3.42 19.77 10.77
C LEU A 20 2.52 20.00 9.55
N GLY A 21 1.96 21.20 9.40
CA GLY A 21 1.17 21.55 8.22
C GLY A 21 1.99 21.57 6.93
N LEU A 22 3.24 22.04 6.99
CA LEU A 22 4.16 22.01 5.85
C LEU A 22 4.54 20.57 5.47
N LEU A 23 4.73 19.68 6.44
CA LEU A 23 4.99 18.25 6.22
C LEU A 23 3.85 17.58 5.45
N VAL A 24 2.60 17.83 5.86
CA VAL A 24 1.39 17.33 5.19
C VAL A 24 1.28 17.93 3.77
N ALA A 25 1.52 19.23 3.61
CA ALA A 25 1.43 19.90 2.32
C ALA A 25 2.54 19.48 1.33
N THR A 26 3.76 19.20 1.79
CA THR A 26 4.85 18.74 0.92
C THR A 26 4.59 17.36 0.35
N ASN A 27 3.94 16.46 1.11
CA ASN A 27 3.55 15.15 0.60
C ASN A 27 2.49 15.27 -0.52
N ALA A 28 1.52 16.18 -0.38
CA ALA A 28 0.53 16.45 -1.41
C ALA A 28 1.14 17.08 -2.69
N ALA A 29 2.13 17.97 -2.54
CA ALA A 29 2.74 18.67 -3.68
C ALA A 29 3.71 17.78 -4.50
N THR A 30 4.37 16.79 -3.89
CA THR A 30 5.27 15.88 -4.62
C THR A 30 4.54 14.88 -5.51
N LEU A 31 3.26 14.62 -5.26
CA LEU A 31 2.43 13.74 -6.11
C LEU A 31 1.87 14.44 -7.36
N ASN A 32 1.98 15.77 -7.46
CA ASN A 32 1.42 16.54 -8.59
C ASN A 32 2.46 16.93 -9.67
N LEU A 33 3.70 16.46 -9.57
CA LEU A 33 4.79 16.81 -10.51
C LEU A 33 5.27 15.66 -11.41
N ALA A 34 4.60 14.50 -11.39
CA ALA A 34 4.88 13.38 -12.28
C ALA A 34 3.83 13.25 -13.39
N SER A 35 3.73 14.26 -14.26
CA SER A 35 3.19 14.10 -15.62
C SER A 35 3.89 15.02 -16.59
N PRO A 36 4.99 14.58 -17.23
CA PRO A 36 5.39 15.13 -18.51
C PRO A 36 4.62 14.38 -19.61
N SER A 37 3.56 15.00 -20.10
CA SER A 37 2.97 14.67 -21.40
C SER A 37 4.05 14.83 -22.47
N ALA A 38 4.45 13.71 -23.06
CA ALA A 38 5.29 13.69 -24.25
C ALA A 38 4.53 14.30 -25.42
N SER A 39 5.10 15.32 -26.07
CA SER A 39 4.88 15.64 -27.49
C SER A 39 5.86 16.71 -27.98
N SER A 40 6.90 16.30 -28.71
CA SER A 40 7.29 16.96 -29.97
C SER A 40 8.31 16.12 -30.73
N VAL A 41 7.84 15.29 -31.66
CA VAL A 41 8.60 14.89 -32.85
C VAL A 41 7.80 15.35 -34.05
N THR A 42 8.39 16.26 -34.82
CA THR A 42 7.79 16.92 -35.97
C THR A 42 7.88 16.09 -37.24
N THR A 43 6.79 16.17 -38.01
CA THR A 43 6.70 16.20 -39.47
C THR A 43 7.10 14.95 -40.27
N THR A 44 6.09 14.26 -40.78
CA THR A 44 6.07 13.90 -42.20
C THR A 44 4.67 14.14 -42.77
N THR A 45 4.64 15.03 -43.75
CA THR A 45 3.53 15.45 -44.60
C THR A 45 2.92 14.26 -45.33
N LEU A 46 1.59 14.14 -45.36
CA LEU A 46 0.85 13.66 -46.53
C LEU A 46 -0.64 14.00 -46.40
N SER A 47 -1.09 14.70 -47.43
CA SER A 47 -2.43 15.18 -47.68
C SER A 47 -3.48 14.07 -47.68
N ASN A 48 -4.67 14.35 -47.14
CA ASN A 48 -5.89 14.06 -47.87
C ASN A 48 -7.05 14.93 -47.39
N SER A 49 -7.69 15.54 -48.39
CA SER A 49 -8.88 16.37 -48.28
C SER A 49 -10.12 15.51 -48.02
N ILE A 50 -10.91 15.85 -47.01
CA ILE A 50 -12.35 15.55 -47.00
C ILE A 50 -13.11 16.79 -46.53
N VAL A 51 -14.01 17.22 -47.41
CA VAL A 51 -14.99 18.29 -47.23
C VAL A 51 -16.27 17.67 -46.68
N VAL A 52 -16.75 18.07 -45.50
CA VAL A 52 -18.15 17.97 -45.06
C VAL A 52 -18.37 19.09 -44.02
N SER A 53 -18.96 20.22 -44.39
CA SER A 53 -20.40 20.53 -44.41
C SER A 53 -20.94 21.04 -43.07
N THR A 54 -21.88 21.97 -43.23
CA THR A 54 -22.34 23.00 -42.32
C THR A 54 -23.31 22.53 -41.24
N GLY A 55 -23.22 23.20 -40.09
CA GLY A 55 -24.38 23.69 -39.35
C GLY A 55 -25.00 22.74 -38.32
N SER A 56 -24.84 23.06 -37.04
CA SER A 56 -25.96 22.99 -36.10
C SER A 56 -25.71 23.85 -34.88
N SER A 57 -26.66 24.75 -34.65
CA SER A 57 -26.81 25.62 -33.49
C SER A 57 -27.21 24.78 -32.27
N MET A 58 -26.57 25.01 -31.11
CA MET A 58 -26.97 24.44 -29.83
C MET A 58 -27.01 25.52 -28.74
N PRO A 59 -27.99 25.46 -27.83
CA PRO A 59 -28.26 26.51 -26.85
C PRO A 59 -27.35 26.42 -25.63
N ALA A 60 -27.13 27.58 -25.01
CA ALA A 60 -26.43 27.74 -23.76
C ALA A 60 -27.15 26.99 -22.62
N GLY A 61 -26.60 25.84 -22.23
CA GLY A 61 -26.92 25.15 -20.99
C GLY A 61 -25.86 25.48 -19.94
N THR A 62 -26.19 26.36 -19.00
CA THR A 62 -25.39 26.61 -17.80
C THR A 62 -25.50 25.40 -16.88
N THR A 63 -24.60 24.43 -17.06
CA THR A 63 -24.39 23.36 -16.08
C THR A 63 -23.43 23.89 -15.03
N SER A 64 -24.00 24.31 -13.91
CA SER A 64 -23.29 24.57 -12.65
C SER A 64 -22.65 23.26 -12.20
N LEU A 65 -21.40 23.04 -12.58
CA LEU A 65 -20.55 21.97 -12.06
C LEU A 65 -20.35 22.23 -10.58
N ARG A 66 -21.09 21.47 -9.78
CA ARG A 66 -20.88 21.33 -8.35
C ARG A 66 -19.57 20.56 -8.20
N SER A 67 -18.53 21.29 -7.80
CA SER A 67 -17.24 20.73 -7.38
C SER A 67 -17.47 19.95 -6.10
N ASP A 68 -17.95 18.72 -6.24
CA ASP A 68 -17.80 17.72 -5.19
C ASP A 68 -16.31 17.31 -5.24
N ASP A 69 -15.47 18.10 -4.56
CA ASP A 69 -14.10 17.71 -4.20
C ASP A 69 -14.22 16.52 -3.25
N GLU A 70 -14.40 15.32 -3.82
CA GLU A 70 -14.04 14.08 -3.16
C GLU A 70 -12.52 14.11 -2.98
N HIS A 71 -12.09 14.64 -1.83
CA HIS A 71 -10.78 14.38 -1.28
C HIS A 71 -10.68 12.86 -1.09
N LEU A 72 -10.19 12.18 -2.12
CA LEU A 72 -9.62 10.85 -1.98
C LEU A 72 -8.45 11.01 -1.01
N ASP A 73 -8.65 10.58 0.23
CA ASP A 73 -7.58 10.43 1.21
C ASP A 73 -6.63 9.33 0.71
N VAL A 74 -5.70 9.71 -0.18
CA VAL A 74 -4.66 8.83 -0.73
C VAL A 74 -3.73 8.32 0.38
N ASP A 75 -3.76 8.93 1.57
CA ASP A 75 -3.01 8.47 2.74
C ASP A 75 -3.65 7.23 3.41
N ALA A 76 -4.90 6.87 3.08
CA ALA A 76 -5.53 5.62 3.54
C ALA A 76 -5.09 4.37 2.75
N PHE A 77 -4.36 4.55 1.64
CA PHE A 77 -3.96 3.43 0.77
C PHE A 77 -2.79 2.59 1.30
N ASP A 78 -2.06 3.05 2.33
CA ASP A 78 -0.83 2.39 2.80
C ASP A 78 -1.03 1.43 3.99
N ASP A 79 -2.07 1.59 4.82
CA ASP A 79 -2.30 0.71 5.98
C ASP A 79 -3.26 -0.47 5.68
N ASP A 80 -4.11 -0.37 4.64
CA ASP A 80 -5.15 -1.39 4.33
C ASP A 80 -4.76 -2.40 3.24
N MET A 81 -3.59 -2.24 2.60
CA MET A 81 -3.19 -3.07 1.45
C MET A 81 -2.48 -4.37 1.88
N PHE A 82 -2.20 -4.56 3.16
CA PHE A 82 -1.97 -5.90 3.71
C PHE A 82 -3.33 -6.46 4.06
N ASP A 83 -3.90 -7.24 3.13
CA ASP A 83 -5.22 -7.86 3.19
C ASP A 83 -5.73 -8.03 4.63
N GLU A 84 -6.62 -7.14 5.07
CA GLU A 84 -7.41 -7.34 6.30
C GLU A 84 -8.17 -8.68 6.27
N GLU A 85 -8.40 -9.23 5.07
CA GLU A 85 -9.01 -10.53 4.84
C GLU A 85 -8.16 -11.69 5.39
N PHE A 86 -6.84 -11.53 5.53
CA PHE A 86 -5.93 -12.58 6.01
C PHE A 86 -5.82 -12.66 7.55
N LEU A 87 -6.30 -11.65 8.28
CA LEU A 87 -6.34 -11.63 9.76
C LEU A 87 -7.75 -11.86 10.31
N ARG A 88 -8.72 -12.19 9.44
CA ARG A 88 -10.13 -12.47 9.80
C ARG A 88 -10.41 -13.94 10.10
N ASP A 89 -9.39 -14.78 10.22
CA ASP A 89 -9.58 -16.07 10.85
C ASP A 89 -9.78 -15.83 12.36
N GLU A 90 -11.04 -15.82 12.80
CA GLU A 90 -11.46 -15.72 14.21
C GLU A 90 -11.02 -16.93 15.06
N ASP A 91 -10.38 -17.91 14.45
CA ASP A 91 -9.72 -19.02 15.14
C ASP A 91 -8.40 -18.52 15.71
N GLY A 92 -8.39 -18.23 17.02
CA GLY A 92 -7.26 -17.63 17.74
C GLY A 92 -5.88 -18.04 17.20
N ILE A 93 -5.10 -17.03 16.81
CA ILE A 93 -3.78 -17.18 16.18
C ILE A 93 -2.90 -18.05 17.09
N THR A 94 -2.70 -19.31 16.72
CA THR A 94 -1.79 -20.22 17.43
C THR A 94 -0.39 -20.08 16.84
N LEU A 95 0.44 -19.26 17.49
CA LEU A 95 1.82 -19.06 17.08
C LEU A 95 2.74 -20.11 17.70
N SER A 96 3.61 -20.72 16.89
CA SER A 96 4.67 -21.59 17.38
C SER A 96 5.74 -20.77 18.13
N PRO A 97 6.48 -21.39 19.07
CA PRO A 97 7.59 -20.70 19.75
C PRO A 97 8.64 -20.12 18.79
N GLU A 98 8.88 -20.79 17.66
CA GLU A 98 9.79 -20.31 16.61
C GLU A 98 9.25 -19.04 15.94
N GLN A 99 7.96 -19.02 15.60
CA GLN A 99 7.31 -17.84 15.00
C GLN A 99 7.32 -16.65 15.96
N ILE A 100 7.08 -16.87 17.25
CA ILE A 100 7.16 -15.81 18.27
C ILE A 100 8.56 -15.20 18.31
N ASN A 101 9.60 -16.03 18.32
CA ASN A 101 10.99 -15.54 18.32
C ASN A 101 11.32 -14.77 17.04
N GLU A 102 10.86 -15.24 15.88
CA GLU A 102 11.05 -14.53 14.61
C GLU A 102 10.37 -13.16 14.62
N LEU A 103 9.13 -13.06 15.11
CA LEU A 103 8.42 -11.78 15.22
C LEU A 103 9.17 -10.81 16.15
N ILE A 104 9.67 -11.29 17.29
CA ILE A 104 10.48 -10.47 18.21
C ILE A 104 11.78 -10.01 17.54
N ASP A 105 12.41 -10.85 16.73
CA ASP A 105 13.64 -10.53 16.01
C ASP A 105 13.41 -9.50 14.90
N ILE A 106 12.28 -9.57 14.19
CA ILE A 106 11.87 -8.55 13.22
C ILE A 106 11.56 -7.24 13.95
N ALA A 107 10.79 -7.28 15.03
CA ALA A 107 10.50 -6.11 15.85
C ALA A 107 11.77 -5.42 16.35
N ARG A 108 12.79 -6.18 16.71
CA ARG A 108 14.09 -5.67 17.17
C ARG A 108 14.87 -4.96 16.08
N GLN A 109 14.76 -5.41 14.84
CA GLN A 109 15.36 -4.73 13.69
C GLN A 109 14.66 -3.40 13.39
N ILE A 110 13.38 -3.25 13.73
CA ILE A 110 12.64 -1.99 13.61
C ILE A 110 12.97 -1.05 14.78
N ASP A 111 12.62 -1.48 16.00
CA ASP A 111 12.79 -0.72 17.24
C ASP A 111 12.97 -1.67 18.45
N GLU A 112 14.10 -1.54 19.14
CA GLU A 112 14.43 -2.28 20.35
C GLU A 112 13.38 -2.11 21.47
N ARG A 113 12.66 -0.98 21.53
CA ARG A 113 11.58 -0.80 22.52
C ARG A 113 10.37 -1.67 22.21
N LEU A 114 10.01 -1.80 20.94
CA LEU A 114 8.92 -2.68 20.51
C LEU A 114 9.25 -4.14 20.81
N ALA A 115 10.46 -4.59 20.46
CA ALA A 115 10.92 -5.95 20.74
C ALA A 115 10.86 -6.31 22.22
N ARG A 116 11.30 -5.37 23.09
CA ARG A 116 11.22 -5.57 24.55
C ARG A 116 9.78 -5.66 25.05
N ARG A 117 8.87 -4.82 24.54
CA ARG A 117 7.44 -4.89 24.89
C ARG A 117 6.82 -6.23 24.47
N LEU A 118 7.12 -6.69 23.26
CA LEU A 118 6.66 -7.98 22.76
C LEU A 118 7.22 -9.14 23.59
N ARG A 119 8.51 -9.12 23.93
CA ARG A 119 9.12 -10.15 24.78
C ARG A 119 8.52 -10.17 26.19
N GLN A 120 8.31 -8.99 26.80
CA GLN A 120 7.67 -8.88 28.11
C GLN A 120 6.23 -9.41 28.09
N ALA A 121 5.46 -9.09 27.05
CA ALA A 121 4.12 -9.63 26.89
C ALA A 121 4.15 -11.16 26.74
N CYS A 122 5.07 -11.69 25.93
CA CYS A 122 5.27 -13.14 25.76
C CYS A 122 5.63 -13.86 27.08
N ASP A 123 6.46 -13.24 27.93
CA ASP A 123 6.89 -13.82 29.20
C ASP A 123 5.79 -13.75 30.28
N ALA A 124 4.90 -12.75 30.19
CA ALA A 124 3.86 -12.49 31.18
C ALA A 124 2.58 -13.29 30.92
N ASP A 125 2.03 -13.18 29.71
CA ASP A 125 0.75 -13.77 29.33
C ASP A 125 0.66 -13.94 27.79
N PRO A 126 0.52 -15.18 27.28
CA PRO A 126 0.33 -15.42 25.85
C PRO A 126 -0.83 -14.64 25.23
N ASP A 127 -1.92 -14.43 25.96
CA ASP A 127 -3.09 -13.68 25.45
C ASP A 127 -2.76 -12.19 25.31
N GLU A 128 -1.97 -11.64 26.24
CA GLU A 128 -1.48 -10.26 26.16
C GLU A 128 -0.52 -10.08 24.98
N PHE A 129 0.32 -11.08 24.68
CA PHE A 129 1.18 -11.07 23.50
C PHE A 129 0.36 -11.00 22.21
N VAL A 130 -0.65 -11.86 22.05
CA VAL A 130 -1.51 -11.88 20.86
C VAL A 130 -2.24 -10.55 20.70
N ARG A 131 -2.79 -9.99 21.79
CA ARG A 131 -3.44 -8.67 21.76
C ARG A 131 -2.46 -7.57 21.34
N LEU A 132 -1.26 -7.54 21.92
CA LEU A 132 -0.24 -6.54 21.57
C LEU A 132 0.19 -6.68 20.10
N LEU A 133 0.27 -7.90 19.60
CA LEU A 133 0.57 -8.20 18.20
C LEU A 133 -0.57 -7.75 17.27
N GLN A 134 -1.83 -7.90 17.66
CA GLN A 134 -2.99 -7.42 16.90
C GLN A 134 -3.13 -5.90 16.89
N GLU A 135 -2.77 -5.22 17.98
CA GLU A 135 -2.89 -3.75 18.11
C GLU A 135 -1.71 -3.01 17.49
N SER A 136 -0.50 -3.53 17.68
CA SER A 136 0.75 -2.81 17.34
C SER A 136 1.77 -3.63 16.56
N GLY A 137 1.53 -4.94 16.43
CA GLY A 137 2.40 -5.89 15.74
C GLY A 137 1.90 -6.38 14.38
N ARG A 138 0.74 -5.93 13.89
CA ARG A 138 0.23 -6.30 12.54
C ARG A 138 1.28 -6.07 11.47
N ARG A 139 1.96 -4.92 11.57
CA ARG A 139 3.12 -4.56 10.77
C ARG A 139 4.23 -5.64 10.87
N VAL A 140 4.60 -6.06 12.08
CA VAL A 140 5.63 -7.11 12.27
C VAL A 140 5.24 -8.45 11.64
N ILE A 141 3.96 -8.86 11.75
CA ILE A 141 3.44 -10.06 11.08
C ILE A 141 3.56 -9.92 9.56
N ALA A 142 3.11 -8.78 9.01
CA ALA A 142 3.19 -8.51 7.59
C ALA A 142 4.63 -8.57 7.06
N LEU A 143 5.60 -8.08 7.83
CA LEU A 143 7.02 -8.23 7.48
C LEU A 143 7.51 -9.68 7.53
N ALA A 144 7.07 -10.48 8.50
CA ALA A 144 7.46 -11.89 8.56
C ALA A 144 7.00 -12.64 7.30
N GLN A 145 5.76 -12.43 6.87
CA GLN A 145 5.24 -13.02 5.64
C GLN A 145 5.96 -12.47 4.40
N LEU A 146 6.23 -11.17 4.38
CA LEU A 146 6.92 -10.52 3.27
C LEU A 146 8.36 -11.04 3.12
N LYS A 147 9.04 -11.38 4.23
CA LYS A 147 10.38 -11.95 4.23
C LYS A 147 10.46 -13.25 3.44
N GLU A 148 9.43 -14.08 3.50
CA GLU A 148 9.35 -15.34 2.75
C GLU A 148 8.95 -15.11 1.29
N ARG A 149 7.95 -14.26 1.05
CA ARG A 149 7.35 -14.06 -0.28
C ARG A 149 8.17 -13.16 -1.19
N ASP A 150 8.72 -12.07 -0.64
CA ASP A 150 9.52 -11.09 -1.38
C ASP A 150 10.63 -10.48 -0.49
N PRO A 151 11.79 -11.14 -0.40
CA PRO A 151 12.91 -10.70 0.44
C PRO A 151 13.41 -9.29 0.11
N ARG A 152 13.27 -8.84 -1.14
CA ARG A 152 13.71 -7.51 -1.56
C ARG A 152 12.79 -6.43 -1.02
N LEU A 153 11.48 -6.64 -1.15
CA LEU A 153 10.48 -5.72 -0.62
C LEU A 153 10.49 -5.71 0.91
N TYR A 154 10.74 -6.86 1.54
CA TYR A 154 10.98 -6.97 2.97
C TYR A 154 12.07 -6.02 3.46
N GLN A 155 13.25 -6.02 2.81
CA GLN A 155 14.36 -5.15 3.22
C GLN A 155 14.02 -3.66 3.08
N LEU A 156 13.28 -3.28 2.04
CA LEU A 156 12.82 -1.90 1.84
C LEU A 156 11.84 -1.49 2.94
N LYS A 157 10.82 -2.30 3.22
CA LYS A 157 9.82 -2.02 4.26
C LYS A 157 10.41 -2.03 5.66
N LEU A 158 11.35 -2.93 5.93
CA LEU A 158 12.08 -2.95 7.21
C LEU A 158 12.87 -1.65 7.41
N SER A 159 13.58 -1.20 6.37
CA SER A 159 14.33 0.07 6.41
C SER A 159 13.41 1.27 6.58
N GLU A 160 12.27 1.27 5.88
CA GLU A 160 11.23 2.31 5.96
C GLU A 160 10.72 2.48 7.40
N TRP A 161 10.33 1.38 8.04
CA TRP A 161 9.81 1.40 9.41
C TRP A 161 10.87 1.68 10.46
N HIS A 162 12.10 1.21 10.26
CA HIS A 162 13.21 1.62 11.11
C HIS A 162 13.41 3.15 11.05
N SER A 163 13.38 3.73 9.85
CA SER A 163 13.46 5.18 9.66
C SER A 163 12.28 5.92 10.31
N GLU A 164 11.06 5.38 10.22
CA GLU A 164 9.87 5.91 10.90
C GLU A 164 10.01 5.90 12.42
N ALA A 165 10.50 4.79 13.00
CA ALA A 165 10.76 4.67 14.43
C ALA A 165 11.80 5.71 14.91
N GLU A 166 12.84 5.94 14.12
CA GLU A 166 13.85 6.97 14.40
C GLU A 166 13.27 8.40 14.33
N ILE A 167 12.39 8.69 13.37
CA ILE A 167 11.66 9.97 13.29
C ILE A 167 10.82 10.17 14.55
N ASN A 168 10.07 9.16 14.97
CA ASN A 168 9.24 9.23 16.18
C ASN A 168 10.09 9.47 17.44
N ARG A 169 11.21 8.74 17.58
CA ARG A 169 12.14 8.91 18.69
C ARG A 169 12.74 10.32 18.74
N LYS A 170 13.19 10.86 17.60
CA LYS A 170 13.75 12.21 17.52
C LYS A 170 12.69 13.29 17.74
N SER A 171 11.47 13.08 17.29
CA SER A 171 10.33 13.98 17.53
C SER A 171 10.03 14.12 19.04
N MET A 172 10.07 13.01 19.79
CA MET A 172 9.94 13.04 21.25
C MET A 172 11.10 13.81 21.92
N GLN A 173 12.34 13.63 21.43
CA GLN A 173 13.50 14.37 21.92
C GLN A 173 13.38 15.86 21.64
N LEU A 174 12.88 16.24 20.46
CA LEU A 174 12.65 17.63 20.08
C LEU A 174 11.61 18.26 21.01
N ALA A 175 10.49 17.58 21.27
CA ALA A 175 9.48 18.05 22.22
C ALA A 175 10.04 18.22 23.65
N ALA A 176 10.96 17.35 24.07
CA ALA A 176 11.65 17.51 25.36
C ALA A 176 12.59 18.72 25.36
N ALA A 177 13.38 18.93 24.30
CA ALA A 177 14.30 20.07 24.16
C ALA A 177 13.55 21.41 24.12
N ILE A 178 12.39 21.45 23.45
CA ILE A 178 11.50 22.63 23.43
C ILE A 178 11.01 22.98 24.85
N ARG A 179 10.57 21.98 25.63
CA ARG A 179 10.14 22.20 27.02
C ARG A 179 11.29 22.64 27.94
N ALA A 180 12.52 22.27 27.62
CA ALA A 180 13.71 22.66 28.36
C ALA A 180 14.34 23.98 27.88
N GLU A 181 13.78 24.61 26.82
CA GLU A 181 14.31 25.82 26.20
C GLU A 181 15.78 25.70 25.75
N ASP A 182 16.19 24.50 25.31
CA ASP A 182 17.54 24.22 24.82
C ASP A 182 17.64 24.49 23.31
N ASP A 183 17.84 25.76 22.93
CA ASP A 183 17.88 26.21 21.54
C ASP A 183 18.93 25.48 20.68
N ALA A 184 20.11 25.18 21.25
CA ALA A 184 21.16 24.48 20.53
C ALA A 184 20.73 23.04 20.18
N ARG A 185 20.09 22.35 21.14
CA ARG A 185 19.57 21.00 20.90
C ARG A 185 18.38 21.00 19.96
N ILE A 186 17.51 22.01 20.02
CA ILE A 186 16.38 22.19 19.11
C ILE A 186 16.88 22.28 17.66
N SER A 187 17.83 23.17 17.36
CA SER A 187 18.36 23.33 16.00
C SER A 187 19.00 22.04 15.46
N SER A 188 19.84 21.39 16.27
CA SER A 188 20.46 20.11 15.88
C SER A 188 19.42 19.01 15.60
N LEU A 189 18.40 18.87 16.45
CA LEU A 189 17.34 17.86 16.24
C LEU A 189 16.47 18.16 15.02
N GLN A 190 16.23 19.42 14.69
CA GLN A 190 15.48 19.81 13.48
C GLN A 190 16.21 19.42 12.19
N GLU A 191 17.52 19.62 12.14
CA GLU A 191 18.36 19.20 11.00
C GLU A 191 18.34 17.67 10.83
N GLU A 192 18.57 16.95 11.93
CA GLU A 192 18.53 15.48 11.93
C GLU A 192 17.16 14.93 11.52
N LEU A 193 16.06 15.52 12.02
CA LEU A 193 14.70 15.14 11.63
C LEU A 193 14.45 15.39 10.16
N THR A 194 14.88 16.55 9.64
CA THR A 194 14.73 16.88 8.21
C THR A 194 15.44 15.85 7.34
N GLN A 195 16.65 15.43 7.73
CA GLN A 195 17.38 14.38 7.01
C GLN A 195 16.67 13.04 7.09
N ASN A 196 16.19 12.62 8.26
CA ASN A 196 15.48 11.36 8.43
C ASN A 196 14.16 11.32 7.65
N VAL A 197 13.40 12.42 7.61
CA VAL A 197 12.16 12.52 6.81
C VAL A 197 12.46 12.36 5.32
N ARG A 198 13.55 12.95 4.81
CA ARG A 198 13.97 12.75 3.40
C ARG A 198 14.32 11.28 3.11
N ILE A 199 15.04 10.63 4.03
CA ILE A 199 15.40 9.21 3.90
C ILE A 199 14.14 8.35 3.90
N HIS A 200 13.23 8.58 4.85
CA HIS A 200 11.96 7.86 4.93
C HIS A 200 11.14 8.03 3.65
N ALA A 201 10.97 9.25 3.15
CA ALA A 201 10.25 9.50 1.90
C ALA A 201 10.89 8.77 0.70
N ALA A 202 12.22 8.73 0.61
CA ALA A 202 12.91 7.97 -0.43
C ALA A 202 12.68 6.45 -0.30
N LEU A 203 12.65 5.91 0.92
CA LEU A 203 12.35 4.50 1.18
C LEU A 203 10.90 4.15 0.86
N THR A 204 9.94 5.01 1.20
CA THR A 204 8.53 4.86 0.85
C THR A 204 8.34 4.87 -0.67
N LEU A 205 8.98 5.79 -1.39
CA LEU A 205 8.92 5.81 -2.86
C LEU A 205 9.56 4.56 -3.47
N ALA A 206 10.69 4.09 -2.93
CA ALA A 206 11.35 2.88 -3.39
C ALA A 206 10.50 1.62 -3.13
N SER A 207 9.87 1.52 -1.96
CA SER A 207 8.99 0.39 -1.60
C SER A 207 7.76 0.37 -2.50
N ARG A 208 7.07 1.50 -2.68
CA ARG A 208 5.94 1.65 -3.62
C ARG A 208 6.34 1.34 -5.06
N GLY A 209 7.51 1.79 -5.51
CA GLY A 209 8.03 1.48 -6.84
C GLY A 209 8.24 -0.02 -7.06
N GLU A 210 8.72 -0.73 -6.04
CA GLU A 210 8.88 -2.18 -6.09
C GLU A 210 7.54 -2.92 -6.09
N TYR A 211 6.53 -2.45 -5.32
CA TYR A 211 5.16 -2.98 -5.42
C TYR A 211 4.58 -2.83 -6.82
N LEU A 212 4.67 -1.64 -7.41
CA LEU A 212 4.17 -1.39 -8.77
C LEU A 212 4.86 -2.28 -9.80
N ARG A 213 6.17 -2.52 -9.64
CA ARG A 213 6.92 -3.45 -10.49
C ARG A 213 6.36 -4.87 -10.37
N ARG A 214 6.09 -5.36 -9.16
CA ARG A 214 5.51 -6.70 -8.93
C ARG A 214 4.10 -6.83 -9.48
N LEU A 215 3.28 -5.81 -9.28
CA LEU A 215 1.91 -5.79 -9.80
C LEU A 215 1.92 -5.84 -11.33
N LYS A 216 2.81 -5.09 -11.97
CA LYS A 216 3.00 -5.16 -13.43
C LYS A 216 3.40 -6.56 -13.90
N GLU A 217 4.37 -7.20 -13.25
CA GLU A 217 4.77 -8.58 -13.57
C GLU A 217 3.61 -9.58 -13.42
N HIS A 218 2.75 -9.37 -12.42
CA HIS A 218 1.59 -10.22 -12.21
C HIS A 218 0.53 -10.04 -13.31
N VAL A 219 0.23 -8.79 -13.67
CA VAL A 219 -0.69 -8.47 -14.77
C VAL A 219 -0.18 -9.04 -16.09
N GLU A 220 1.11 -8.89 -16.40
CA GLU A 220 1.73 -9.48 -17.61
C GLU A 220 1.58 -11.01 -17.62
N ARG A 221 1.77 -11.68 -16.48
CA ARG A 221 1.56 -13.13 -16.38
C ARG A 221 0.10 -13.54 -16.62
N LEU A 222 -0.85 -12.81 -16.04
CA LEU A 222 -2.28 -13.08 -16.25
C LEU A 222 -2.70 -12.85 -17.70
N GLN A 223 -2.11 -11.84 -18.37
CA GLN A 223 -2.30 -11.61 -19.80
C GLN A 223 -1.76 -12.79 -20.61
N ASP A 224 -0.55 -13.26 -20.32
CA ASP A 224 0.03 -14.44 -20.98
C ASP A 224 -0.82 -15.71 -20.75
N GLU A 225 -1.38 -15.89 -19.55
CA GLU A 225 -2.29 -17.01 -19.24
C GLU A 225 -3.57 -16.91 -20.07
N LEU A 226 -4.18 -15.73 -20.14
CA LEU A 226 -5.37 -15.48 -20.94
C LEU A 226 -5.11 -15.72 -22.44
N ASP A 227 -3.97 -15.29 -22.96
CA ASP A 227 -3.59 -15.48 -24.36
C ASP A 227 -3.34 -16.97 -24.68
N ARG A 228 -2.76 -17.73 -23.74
CA ARG A 228 -2.63 -19.19 -23.86
C ARG A 228 -3.99 -19.86 -23.86
N ASP A 229 -4.88 -19.49 -22.94
CA ASP A 229 -6.23 -20.05 -22.86
C ASP A 229 -7.04 -19.73 -24.11
N ALA A 230 -6.92 -18.49 -24.63
CA ALA A 230 -7.53 -18.09 -25.88
C ALA A 230 -7.00 -18.89 -27.08
N SER A 231 -5.70 -19.18 -27.12
CA SER A 231 -5.08 -19.99 -28.17
C SER A 231 -5.49 -21.46 -28.09
N ASN A 232 -5.76 -21.97 -26.89
CA ASN A 232 -6.21 -23.34 -26.65
C ASN A 232 -7.75 -23.48 -26.63
N LEU A 233 -8.48 -22.40 -26.94
CA LEU A 233 -9.94 -22.37 -26.84
C LEU A 233 -10.59 -23.42 -27.73
N GLU A 234 -10.14 -23.54 -28.98
CA GLU A 234 -10.74 -24.47 -29.94
C GLU A 234 -10.52 -25.93 -29.55
N GLU A 235 -9.31 -26.28 -29.08
CA GLU A 235 -9.02 -27.60 -28.52
C GLU A 235 -9.87 -27.90 -27.28
N THR A 236 -10.00 -26.92 -26.37
CA THR A 236 -10.85 -27.04 -25.18
C THR A 236 -12.32 -27.26 -25.56
N VAL A 237 -12.81 -26.53 -26.57
CA VAL A 237 -14.17 -26.69 -27.09
C VAL A 237 -14.35 -28.06 -27.73
N GLU A 238 -13.40 -28.54 -28.54
CA GLU A 238 -13.45 -29.86 -29.16
C GLU A 238 -13.46 -30.99 -28.11
N GLN A 239 -12.59 -30.90 -27.10
CA GLN A 239 -12.56 -31.84 -25.99
C GLN A 239 -13.91 -31.88 -25.25
N ARG A 240 -14.45 -30.71 -24.88
CA ARG A 240 -15.76 -30.63 -24.20
C ARG A 240 -16.91 -31.13 -25.06
N LEU A 241 -16.89 -30.84 -26.36
CA LEU A 241 -17.90 -31.32 -27.30
C LEU A 241 -17.86 -32.86 -27.38
N SER A 242 -16.66 -33.45 -27.49
CA SER A 242 -16.48 -34.91 -27.53
C SER A 242 -17.01 -35.59 -26.25
N GLU A 243 -16.77 -35.02 -25.07
CA GLU A 243 -17.28 -35.52 -23.78
C GLU A 243 -18.81 -35.51 -23.73
N VAL A 244 -19.44 -34.42 -24.20
CA VAL A 244 -20.89 -34.28 -24.23
C VAL A 244 -21.54 -35.25 -25.20
N VAL A 245 -20.95 -35.41 -26.41
CA VAL A 245 -21.44 -36.37 -27.42
C VAL A 245 -21.36 -37.80 -26.90
N ALA A 246 -20.21 -38.21 -26.35
CA ALA A 246 -20.03 -39.55 -25.79
C ALA A 246 -21.03 -39.84 -24.65
N ARG A 247 -21.29 -38.85 -23.79
CA ARG A 247 -22.30 -38.97 -22.73
C ARG A 247 -23.71 -39.13 -23.29
N ALA A 248 -24.07 -38.37 -24.32
CA ALA A 248 -25.38 -38.46 -24.97
C ALA A 248 -25.60 -39.85 -25.63
N GLU A 249 -24.58 -40.38 -26.29
CA GLU A 249 -24.63 -41.71 -26.91
C GLU A 249 -24.80 -42.83 -25.87
N ALA A 250 -24.10 -42.74 -24.74
CA ALA A 250 -24.24 -43.69 -23.64
C ALA A 250 -25.66 -43.69 -23.05
N MET A 251 -26.26 -42.51 -22.84
CA MET A 251 -27.65 -42.39 -22.39
C MET A 251 -28.63 -43.00 -23.40
N ALA A 252 -28.47 -42.69 -24.70
CA ALA A 252 -29.32 -43.25 -25.74
C ALA A 252 -29.19 -44.79 -25.86
N ALA A 253 -27.99 -45.34 -25.64
CA ALA A 253 -27.77 -46.78 -25.60
C ALA A 253 -28.47 -47.44 -24.40
N GLY A 254 -28.39 -46.83 -23.22
CA GLY A 254 -29.10 -47.28 -22.02
C GLY A 254 -30.62 -47.34 -22.23
N ASP A 255 -31.20 -46.29 -22.81
CA ASP A 255 -32.63 -46.25 -23.13
C ASP A 255 -33.07 -47.34 -24.12
N ARG A 256 -32.25 -47.60 -25.14
CA ARG A 256 -32.50 -48.68 -26.11
C ARG A 256 -32.44 -50.06 -25.44
N ALA A 257 -31.50 -50.28 -24.52
CA ALA A 257 -31.40 -51.52 -23.77
C ALA A 257 -32.61 -51.73 -22.85
N ALA A 258 -33.02 -50.68 -22.12
CA ALA A 258 -34.20 -50.71 -21.24
C ALA A 258 -35.51 -50.98 -21.99
N ARG A 259 -35.64 -50.49 -23.24
CA ARG A 259 -36.79 -50.78 -24.11
C ARG A 259 -36.82 -52.20 -24.64
N ARG A 260 -35.67 -52.86 -24.79
CA ARG A 260 -35.58 -54.26 -25.25
C ARG A 260 -35.84 -55.28 -24.13
N SER A 261 -35.70 -54.88 -22.87
CA SER A 261 -35.95 -55.73 -21.70
C SER A 261 -37.40 -55.68 -21.18
N ARG A 262 -38.28 -54.91 -21.82
CA ARG A 262 -39.72 -54.84 -21.53
C ARG A 262 -40.49 -55.58 -22.62
#